data_AF-A0A1F9PKG1-F1
#
_entry.id   AF-A0A1F9PKG1-F1
#
_cell.length_a   1.000
_cell.length_b   1.000
_cell.length_c   1.000
_cell.angle_alpha   90.00
_cell.angle_beta   90.00
_cell.angle_gamma   90.00
#
_symmetry.space_group_name_H-M   'P 1'
#
loop_
_entity.id
_entity.type
_entity.pdbx_description
1 polymer ?
#
loop_
_entity_poly.entity_id
_entity_poly.type
_entity_poly.pdbx_seq_one_letter_code
_entity_poly.pdbx_strand_id
1 'polypeptide(L)'
;MLKCPKCGAILAQASHGDLVFDGQVWCDRCHEYGRELIRPRDMKEIEAWSRMICQALGFPAVLLEENADPAVFRKEASVLMAETDHRHRSIRFYPPGCRLATLCHELAHIFTGQDHSREWAMMFARLVAWVKTRLAEDQGPRGFRARLSIYAGVPQRVY
;
A
#
# COMPACT_ATOMS: atom_id res chain seq x y z
N MET A 1 13.14 -10.72 14.92
CA MET A 1 13.88 -9.48 14.55
C MET A 1 13.90 -9.39 13.04
N LEU A 2 13.45 -8.27 12.45
CA LEU A 2 13.41 -8.08 11.00
C LEU A 2 14.72 -7.42 10.55
N LYS A 3 15.30 -7.89 9.44
CA LYS A 3 16.54 -7.33 8.87
C LYS A 3 16.34 -7.03 7.40
N CYS A 4 16.79 -5.86 6.95
CA CYS A 4 16.81 -5.55 5.53
C CYS A 4 17.80 -6.50 4.80
N PRO A 5 17.38 -7.18 3.72
CA PRO A 5 18.22 -8.15 3.00
C PRO A 5 19.41 -7.50 2.28
N LYS A 6 19.33 -6.19 1.95
CA LYS A 6 20.38 -5.49 1.22
C LYS A 6 21.42 -4.82 2.11
N CYS A 7 20.99 -4.12 3.15
CA CYS A 7 21.91 -3.37 4.02
C CYS A 7 22.06 -3.97 5.42
N GLY A 8 21.34 -5.05 5.75
CA GLY A 8 21.41 -5.72 7.05
C GLY A 8 20.79 -4.93 8.21
N ALA A 9 20.25 -3.73 7.95
CA ALA A 9 19.68 -2.85 8.99
C ALA A 9 18.63 -3.60 9.81
N ILE A 10 18.72 -3.47 11.14
CA ILE A 10 17.71 -3.98 12.06
C ILE A 10 16.51 -3.06 11.95
N LEU A 11 15.38 -3.66 11.57
CA LEU A 11 14.14 -2.96 11.32
C LEU A 11 13.30 -2.98 12.59
N ALA A 12 13.07 -1.79 13.15
CA ALA A 12 12.19 -1.63 14.29
C ALA A 12 10.76 -1.91 13.85
N GLN A 13 10.16 -2.97 14.39
CA GLN A 13 8.76 -3.32 14.10
C GLN A 13 7.80 -2.18 14.47
N ALA A 14 8.18 -1.28 15.38
CA ALA A 14 7.37 -0.15 15.82
C ALA A 14 7.54 1.14 14.98
N SER A 15 8.47 1.18 14.02
CA SER A 15 8.71 2.35 13.15
C SER A 15 8.29 2.02 11.72
N HIS A 16 6.97 1.89 11.54
CA HIS A 16 6.31 1.29 10.37
C HIS A 16 6.51 2.03 9.05
N GLY A 17 6.70 3.35 9.08
CA GLY A 17 7.01 4.15 7.88
C GLY A 17 8.33 3.76 7.21
N ASP A 18 9.21 3.07 7.94
CA ASP A 18 10.52 2.64 7.44
C ASP A 18 10.52 1.20 6.90
N LEU A 19 9.39 0.49 6.95
CA LEU A 19 9.28 -0.92 6.61
C LEU A 19 8.59 -1.11 5.26
N VAL A 20 9.29 -1.75 4.32
CA VAL A 20 8.75 -2.04 2.98
C VAL A 20 8.76 -3.53 2.71
N PHE A 21 7.63 -4.08 2.26
CA PHE A 21 7.39 -5.52 2.22
C PHE A 21 7.19 -6.03 0.79
N ASP A 22 8.08 -6.90 0.33
CA ASP A 22 8.08 -7.47 -1.03
C ASP A 22 8.73 -8.86 -1.01
N GLY A 23 7.94 -9.88 -0.62
CA GLY A 23 8.43 -11.25 -0.32
C GLY A 23 9.37 -11.37 0.90
N GLN A 24 10.01 -10.28 1.31
CA GLN A 24 10.86 -10.10 2.49
C GLN A 24 10.73 -8.66 3.02
N VAL A 25 11.27 -8.38 4.21
CA VAL A 25 11.19 -7.07 4.85
C VAL A 25 12.41 -6.22 4.53
N TRP A 26 12.21 -5.06 3.93
CA TRP A 26 13.23 -4.11 3.52
C TRP A 26 13.14 -2.81 4.32
N CYS A 27 14.26 -2.07 4.40
CA CYS A 27 14.19 -0.67 4.84
C CYS A 27 13.69 0.24 3.70
N ASP A 28 13.06 1.35 4.08
CA ASP A 28 12.66 2.47 3.22
C ASP A 28 13.78 3.00 2.30
N ARG A 29 15.05 2.90 2.73
CA ARG A 29 16.21 3.34 1.92
C ARG A 29 16.58 2.36 0.81
N CYS A 30 16.31 1.07 1.00
CA CYS A 30 16.79 0.03 0.10
C CYS A 30 15.74 -0.47 -0.88
N HIS A 31 14.46 -0.28 -0.58
CA HIS A 31 13.38 -0.74 -1.43
C HIS A 31 12.84 0.36 -2.35
N GLU A 32 12.57 -0.02 -3.59
CA GLU A 32 11.89 0.81 -4.58
C GLU A 32 10.60 0.09 -4.98
N TYR A 33 9.46 0.75 -4.80
CA TYR A 33 8.21 0.20 -5.31
C TYR A 33 8.20 0.34 -6.84
N GLY A 34 7.80 -0.73 -7.53
CA GLY A 34 7.60 -0.68 -8.98
C GLY A 34 6.57 0.38 -9.34
N ARG A 35 6.75 1.05 -10.49
CA ARG A 35 5.97 2.24 -10.85
C ARG A 35 4.49 1.92 -10.88
N GLU A 36 4.14 0.78 -11.48
CA GLU A 36 2.75 0.36 -11.59
C GLU A 36 2.09 0.09 -10.24
N LEU A 37 2.84 -0.29 -9.21
CA LEU A 37 2.28 -0.53 -7.89
C LEU A 37 1.82 0.77 -7.20
N ILE A 38 2.51 1.88 -7.46
CA ILE A 38 2.23 3.19 -6.83
C ILE A 38 1.56 4.18 -7.78
N ARG A 39 1.43 3.86 -9.07
CA ARG A 39 0.71 4.68 -10.04
C ARG A 39 -0.72 4.91 -9.54
N PRO A 40 -1.21 6.17 -9.51
CA PRO A 40 -2.60 6.48 -9.21
C PRO A 40 -3.57 5.77 -10.17
N ARG A 41 -4.67 5.30 -9.62
CA ARG A 41 -5.72 4.54 -10.31
C ARG A 41 -7.08 5.11 -9.98
N ASP A 42 -8.06 4.83 -10.83
CA ASP A 42 -9.45 5.10 -10.46
C ASP A 42 -9.99 4.02 -9.52
N MET A 43 -11.10 4.33 -8.85
CA MET A 43 -11.69 3.43 -7.87
C MET A 43 -12.16 2.11 -8.48
N LYS A 44 -12.65 2.12 -9.73
CA LYS A 44 -13.12 0.90 -10.41
C LYS A 44 -11.97 -0.08 -10.66
N GLU A 45 -10.80 0.43 -11.00
CA GLU A 45 -9.59 -0.37 -11.13
C GLU A 45 -9.21 -0.99 -9.76
N ILE A 46 -9.26 -0.20 -8.67
CA ILE A 46 -8.98 -0.70 -7.31
C ILE A 46 -9.98 -1.79 -6.88
N GLU A 47 -11.27 -1.60 -7.14
CA GLU A 47 -12.31 -2.62 -6.89
C GLU A 47 -12.07 -3.91 -7.67
N ALA A 48 -11.69 -3.80 -8.95
CA ALA A 48 -11.36 -4.96 -9.76
C ALA A 48 -10.17 -5.74 -9.18
N TRP A 49 -9.11 -5.04 -8.79
CA TRP A 49 -7.95 -5.65 -8.12
C TRP A 49 -8.32 -6.29 -6.78
N SER A 50 -9.12 -5.62 -5.96
CA SER A 50 -9.59 -6.16 -4.68
C SER A 50 -10.31 -7.49 -4.87
N ARG A 51 -11.25 -7.56 -5.82
CA ARG A 51 -11.95 -8.82 -6.17
C ARG A 51 -10.99 -9.91 -6.62
N MET A 52 -10.06 -9.60 -7.52
CA MET A 52 -9.08 -10.58 -8.02
C MET A 52 -8.18 -11.11 -6.90
N ILE A 53 -7.70 -10.24 -6.01
CA ILE A 53 -6.88 -10.61 -4.85
C ILE A 53 -7.65 -11.51 -3.90
N CYS A 54 -8.87 -11.09 -3.51
CA CYS A 54 -9.72 -11.84 -2.59
C CYS A 54 -10.00 -13.24 -3.15
N GLN A 55 -10.39 -13.33 -4.42
CA GLN A 55 -10.65 -14.61 -5.09
C GLN A 55 -9.39 -15.50 -5.15
N ALA A 56 -8.24 -14.95 -5.54
CA ALA A 56 -7.02 -15.73 -5.71
C ALA A 56 -6.42 -16.24 -4.39
N LEU A 57 -6.65 -15.53 -3.29
CA LEU A 57 -6.13 -15.89 -1.96
C LEU A 57 -7.17 -16.56 -1.07
N GLY A 58 -8.40 -16.75 -1.56
CA GLY A 58 -9.48 -17.44 -0.83
C GLY A 58 -10.11 -16.60 0.29
N PHE A 59 -10.06 -15.28 0.19
CA PHE A 59 -10.71 -14.37 1.14
C PHE A 59 -12.07 -13.90 0.63
N PRO A 60 -13.03 -13.62 1.54
CA PRO A 60 -14.27 -12.95 1.18
C PRO A 60 -14.01 -11.57 0.55
N ALA A 61 -14.92 -11.14 -0.33
CA ALA A 61 -14.87 -9.79 -0.89
C ALA A 61 -14.90 -8.73 0.22
N VAL A 62 -14.11 -7.67 0.02
CA VAL A 62 -14.00 -6.53 0.94
C VAL A 62 -14.76 -5.36 0.34
N LEU A 63 -15.61 -4.72 1.14
CA LEU A 63 -16.34 -3.53 0.73
C LEU A 63 -15.37 -2.37 0.59
N LEU A 64 -15.36 -1.70 -0.56
CA LEU A 64 -14.56 -0.50 -0.76
C LEU A 64 -15.47 0.72 -0.88
N GLU A 65 -15.09 1.79 -0.19
CA GLU A 65 -15.78 3.07 -0.21
C GLU A 65 -14.83 4.13 -0.77
N GLU A 66 -15.32 5.01 -1.64
CA GLU A 66 -14.59 6.22 -2.04
C GLU A 66 -15.10 7.40 -1.21
N ASN A 67 -14.19 8.13 -0.58
CA ASN A 67 -14.50 9.39 0.09
C ASN A 67 -13.71 10.53 -0.54
N ALA A 68 -14.44 11.43 -1.20
CA ALA A 68 -13.89 12.61 -1.86
C ALA A 68 -13.63 13.79 -0.91
N ASP A 69 -13.82 13.62 0.40
CA ASP A 69 -13.72 14.71 1.38
C ASP A 69 -12.32 15.38 1.35
N PRO A 70 -12.24 16.67 0.98
CA PRO A 70 -10.99 17.42 0.95
C PRO A 70 -10.40 17.68 2.34
N ALA A 71 -11.14 17.47 3.44
CA ALA A 71 -10.69 17.71 4.82
C ALA A 71 -9.52 16.81 5.28
N VAL A 72 -9.17 15.82 4.47
CA VAL A 72 -8.01 14.94 4.65
C VAL A 72 -6.69 15.56 4.16
N PHE A 73 -6.77 16.65 3.40
CA PHE A 73 -5.61 17.49 3.06
C PHE A 73 -5.36 18.54 4.15
N ARG A 74 -4.78 18.13 5.27
CA ARG A 74 -4.31 19.11 6.26
C ARG A 74 -2.94 19.62 5.81
N LYS A 75 -2.81 20.93 5.63
CA LYS A 75 -1.63 21.65 5.09
C LYS A 75 -0.31 21.36 5.84
N GLU A 76 -0.38 20.70 7.00
CA GLU A 76 0.74 20.37 7.89
C GLU A 76 0.65 18.93 8.46
N ALA A 77 -0.30 18.10 8.03
CA ALA A 77 -0.44 16.71 8.48
C ALA A 77 -0.23 15.71 7.35
N SER A 78 0.16 14.49 7.71
CA SER A 78 0.19 13.34 6.79
C SER A 78 -1.16 13.19 6.08
N VAL A 79 -1.14 13.17 4.75
CA VAL A 79 -2.34 12.91 3.94
C VAL A 79 -2.79 11.47 4.19
N LEU A 80 -4.04 11.30 4.64
CA LEU A 80 -4.62 9.97 4.80
C LEU A 80 -4.93 9.41 3.41
N MET A 81 -4.45 8.20 3.14
CA MET A 81 -4.61 7.55 1.83
C MET A 81 -5.80 6.61 1.82
N ALA A 82 -5.94 5.83 2.88
CA ALA A 82 -7.08 4.96 3.11
C ALA A 82 -7.21 4.67 4.61
N GLU A 83 -8.34 4.09 4.99
CA GLU A 83 -8.61 3.61 6.34
C GLU A 83 -9.32 2.26 6.27
N THR A 84 -8.90 1.33 7.13
CA THR A 84 -9.57 0.04 7.33
C THR A 84 -10.56 0.10 8.50
N ASP A 85 -11.80 -0.34 8.26
CA ASP A 85 -12.77 -0.64 9.32
C ASP A 85 -12.88 -2.15 9.53
N HIS A 86 -12.30 -2.63 10.63
CA HIS A 86 -12.32 -4.05 10.99
C HIS A 86 -13.71 -4.58 11.32
N ARG A 87 -14.63 -3.74 11.84
CA ARG A 87 -15.97 -4.18 12.24
C ARG A 87 -16.84 -4.47 11.03
N HIS A 88 -16.78 -3.59 10.03
CA HIS A 88 -17.57 -3.70 8.81
C HIS A 88 -16.83 -4.44 7.69
N ARG A 89 -15.56 -4.80 7.91
CA ARG A 89 -14.66 -5.35 6.88
C ARG A 89 -14.67 -4.50 5.61
N SER A 90 -14.50 -3.20 5.79
CA SER A 90 -14.49 -2.24 4.69
C SER A 90 -13.21 -1.42 4.67
N ILE A 91 -12.90 -0.87 3.51
CA ILE A 91 -11.76 0.03 3.30
C ILE A 91 -12.30 1.30 2.66
N ARG A 92 -12.02 2.44 3.28
CA ARG A 92 -12.31 3.75 2.71
C ARG A 92 -11.08 4.30 2.04
N PHE A 93 -11.18 4.63 0.76
CA PHE A 93 -10.12 5.26 -0.02
C PHE A 93 -10.35 6.76 -0.14
N TYR A 94 -9.24 7.50 -0.06
CA TYR A 94 -9.16 8.90 -0.43
C TYR A 94 -8.45 9.02 -1.79
N PRO A 95 -8.74 10.05 -2.60
CA PRO A 95 -8.17 10.18 -3.96
C PRO A 95 -6.66 9.96 -4.09
N PRO A 96 -5.78 10.48 -3.20
CA PRO A 96 -4.34 10.22 -3.32
C PRO A 96 -3.95 8.77 -3.03
N GLY A 97 -4.80 8.03 -2.31
CA GLY A 97 -4.57 6.67 -1.87
C GLY A 97 -5.03 5.58 -2.83
N CYS A 98 -5.72 5.90 -3.93
CA CYS A 98 -6.13 4.93 -4.95
C CYS A 98 -4.93 4.36 -5.72
N ARG A 99 -4.18 3.46 -5.07
CA ARG A 99 -2.94 2.81 -5.52
C ARG A 99 -2.96 1.36 -5.07
N LEU A 100 -2.30 0.47 -5.81
CA LEU A 100 -2.26 -0.95 -5.46
C LEU A 100 -1.45 -1.22 -4.19
N ALA A 101 -0.40 -0.44 -3.94
CA ALA A 101 0.34 -0.50 -2.68
C ALA A 101 -0.56 -0.22 -1.46
N THR A 102 -1.40 0.81 -1.55
CA THR A 102 -2.38 1.16 -0.50
C THR A 102 -3.42 0.04 -0.34
N LEU A 103 -3.98 -0.46 -1.45
CA LEU A 103 -4.92 -1.58 -1.40
C LEU A 103 -4.32 -2.81 -0.70
N CYS A 104 -3.08 -3.17 -1.02
CA CYS A 104 -2.40 -4.29 -0.37
C CYS A 104 -2.20 -4.04 1.13
N HIS A 105 -1.91 -2.81 1.53
CA HIS A 105 -1.74 -2.43 2.95
C HIS A 105 -3.05 -2.65 3.73
N GLU A 106 -4.14 -2.08 3.23
CA GLU A 106 -5.45 -2.15 3.90
C GLU A 106 -6.03 -3.58 3.86
N LEU A 107 -5.86 -4.32 2.77
CA LEU A 107 -6.25 -5.73 2.73
C LEU A 107 -5.47 -6.58 3.75
N ALA A 108 -4.20 -6.24 4.03
CA ALA A 108 -3.44 -6.94 5.08
C ALA A 108 -4.06 -6.73 6.47
N HIS A 109 -4.55 -5.51 6.77
CA HIS A 109 -5.32 -5.26 7.99
C HIS A 109 -6.60 -6.10 8.05
N ILE A 110 -7.39 -6.13 6.97
CA ILE A 110 -8.64 -6.90 6.91
C ILE A 110 -8.41 -8.42 7.02
N PHE A 111 -7.36 -8.94 6.39
CA PHE A 111 -7.10 -10.39 6.31
C PHE A 111 -6.49 -10.94 7.59
N THR A 112 -5.72 -10.14 8.31
CA THR A 112 -5.09 -10.57 9.57
C THR A 112 -5.87 -10.14 10.80
N GLY A 113 -6.71 -9.11 10.70
CA GLY A 113 -7.39 -8.50 11.85
C GLY A 113 -6.40 -7.87 12.84
N GLN A 114 -5.20 -7.55 12.38
CA GLN A 114 -4.11 -7.07 13.23
C GLN A 114 -3.56 -5.74 12.73
N ASP A 115 -3.11 -4.92 13.67
CA ASP A 115 -2.39 -3.69 13.40
C ASP A 115 -0.90 -3.94 13.35
N HIS A 116 -0.34 -3.79 12.14
CA HIS A 116 1.09 -3.71 11.84
C HIS A 116 2.00 -4.71 12.60
N SER A 117 1.48 -5.92 12.82
CA SER A 117 2.20 -7.04 13.43
C SER A 117 3.12 -7.73 12.42
N ARG A 118 3.87 -8.75 12.88
CA ARG A 118 4.63 -9.63 11.98
C ARG A 118 3.73 -10.36 10.98
N GLU A 119 2.55 -10.82 11.40
CA GLU A 119 1.62 -11.54 10.52
C GLU A 119 1.02 -10.61 9.47
N TRP A 120 0.62 -9.40 9.87
CA TRP A 120 0.22 -8.33 8.97
C TRP A 120 1.31 -8.05 7.91
N ALA A 121 2.55 -7.89 8.37
CA ALA A 121 3.71 -7.63 7.53
C ALA A 121 3.95 -8.73 6.49
N MET A 122 3.85 -10.00 6.90
CA MET A 122 3.98 -11.15 6.00
C MET A 122 2.82 -11.21 5.00
N MET A 123 1.60 -10.90 5.43
CA MET A 123 0.44 -10.83 4.54
C MET A 123 0.62 -9.71 3.50
N PHE A 124 1.01 -8.51 3.92
CA PHE A 124 1.28 -7.39 3.03
C PHE A 124 2.37 -7.74 1.99
N ALA A 125 3.49 -8.35 2.42
CA ALA A 125 4.55 -8.82 1.52
C ALA A 125 4.02 -9.80 0.46
N ARG A 126 3.15 -10.73 0.87
CA ARG A 126 2.53 -11.73 -0.01
C ARG A 126 1.59 -11.07 -1.02
N LEU A 127 0.79 -10.10 -0.59
CA LEU A 127 -0.12 -9.34 -1.46
C LEU A 127 0.66 -8.57 -2.52
N VAL A 128 1.68 -7.82 -2.12
CA VAL A 128 2.54 -7.06 -3.04
C VAL A 128 3.22 -7.96 -4.06
N ALA A 129 3.81 -9.08 -3.61
CA ALA A 129 4.43 -10.06 -4.49
C ALA A 129 3.43 -10.62 -5.51
N TRP A 130 2.22 -11.00 -5.05
CA TRP A 130 1.18 -11.51 -5.93
C TRP A 130 0.74 -10.49 -6.98
N VAL A 131 0.54 -9.22 -6.59
CA VAL A 131 0.20 -8.13 -7.52
C VAL A 131 1.30 -7.94 -8.55
N LYS A 132 2.57 -7.90 -8.12
CA LYS A 132 3.72 -7.74 -9.01
C LYS A 132 3.81 -8.79 -10.10
N THR A 133 3.46 -10.05 -9.82
CA THR A 133 3.44 -11.11 -10.85
C THR A 133 2.42 -10.89 -11.97
N ARG A 134 1.51 -9.92 -11.82
CA ARG A 134 0.41 -9.61 -12.75
C ARG A 134 0.45 -8.19 -13.31
N LEU A 135 1.41 -7.37 -12.87
CA LEU A 135 1.65 -6.08 -13.47
C LEU A 135 2.50 -6.26 -14.73
N ALA A 136 2.27 -5.42 -15.74
CA ALA A 136 3.15 -5.34 -16.90
C ALA A 136 4.58 -4.97 -16.45
N GLU A 137 5.59 -5.38 -17.23
CA GLU A 137 6.98 -5.00 -16.94
C GLU A 137 7.11 -3.46 -16.84
N ASP A 138 7.83 -2.99 -15.82
CA ASP A 138 8.13 -1.57 -15.59
C ASP A 138 8.99 -1.05 -16.76
N GLN A 139 8.36 -0.63 -17.86
CA GLN A 139 9.04 0.04 -18.96
C GLN A 139 9.26 1.52 -18.61
N GLY A 140 10.37 1.81 -17.95
CA GLY A 140 10.78 3.18 -17.60
C GLY A 140 12.08 3.21 -16.77
N PRO A 141 12.65 4.40 -16.49
CA PRO A 141 13.80 4.51 -15.59
C PRO A 141 13.46 3.89 -14.22
N ARG A 142 14.47 3.32 -13.52
CA ARG A 142 14.31 2.61 -12.24
C ARG A 142 13.31 3.31 -11.30
N GLY A 143 12.48 2.49 -10.64
CA GLY A 143 11.31 2.87 -9.86
C GLY A 143 11.55 3.93 -8.78
N PHE A 144 10.48 4.28 -8.08
CA PHE A 144 10.52 5.37 -7.11
C PHE A 144 11.07 4.85 -5.77
N ARG A 145 12.08 5.54 -5.20
CA ARG A 145 12.55 5.30 -3.82
C ARG A 145 11.37 5.47 -2.87
N ALA A 146 11.24 4.58 -1.87
CA ALA A 146 10.13 4.61 -0.91
C ALA A 146 10.02 5.94 -0.14
N ARG A 147 11.10 6.72 -0.07
CA ARG A 147 11.05 8.18 0.16
C ARG A 147 10.70 8.92 -1.13
N LEU A 148 9.47 8.78 -1.58
CA LEU A 148 8.82 9.86 -2.28
C LEU A 148 7.58 10.16 -1.47
N SER A 149 7.56 11.41 -1.00
CA SER A 149 6.48 11.93 -0.18
C SER A 149 5.14 11.53 -0.77
N ILE A 150 4.13 11.52 0.08
CA ILE A 150 2.70 11.56 -0.22
C ILE A 150 2.28 12.41 -1.45
N TYR A 151 3.18 13.22 -2.04
CA TYR A 151 3.00 14.03 -3.25
C TYR A 151 3.49 13.38 -4.57
N ALA A 152 4.17 12.22 -4.56
CA ALA A 152 4.52 11.55 -5.82
C ALA A 152 3.26 11.14 -6.58
N GLY A 153 3.11 11.68 -7.80
CA GLY A 153 1.97 11.44 -8.67
C GLY A 153 0.71 12.26 -8.34
N VAL A 154 0.75 13.14 -7.34
CA VAL A 154 -0.33 14.11 -7.09
C VAL A 154 -0.07 15.34 -7.95
N PRO A 155 -1.01 15.78 -8.81
CA PRO A 155 -0.87 17.05 -9.51
C PRO A 155 -0.67 18.16 -8.47
N GLN A 156 0.47 18.84 -8.52
CA GLN A 156 0.66 20.07 -7.77
C GLN A 156 -0.29 21.10 -8.37
N ARG A 157 -1.50 21.24 -7.83
CA ARG A 157 -2.30 22.45 -8.08
C ARG A 157 -1.65 23.56 -7.29
N VAL A 158 -0.91 24.40 -8.02
CA VAL A 158 -0.47 25.72 -7.59
C VAL A 158 -1.74 26.52 -7.29
N TYR A 159 -1.93 26.89 -6.02
CA TYR A 159 -2.80 27.98 -5.61
C TYR A 159 -1.91 29.11 -5.13
#